data_AF-A0A7S2DFF5-F1
#
_entry.id   AF-A0A7S2DFF5-F1
#
_cell.length_a   1.000
_cell.length_b   1.000
_cell.length_c   1.000
_cell.angle_alpha   90.00
_cell.angle_beta   90.00
_cell.angle_gamma   90.00
#
_symmetry.space_group_name_H-M   'P 1'
#
loop_
_entity.id
_entity.type
_entity.pdbx_description
1 polymer ?
#
loop_
_entity_poly.entity_id
_entity_poly.type
_entity_poly.pdbx_seq_one_letter_code
_entity_poly.pdbx_strand_id
1 'polypeptide(L)'
;PLWSALPLAPYGKRKTIRREASPNKVWVFDQMFGVFYVHVPIRMTVVAMQDGKGLFVYAPVAPTKECLRLLQPLIQAHGPVKYIVLPSVAPEHKVLAGPFARKFPEAEFYTTNAQYSFPLNLPTIFLGFPGNPKPLPASSEGQGELWGGEFEHEILTVKASKNSIYQDAAFFHKPSGTLMVCDAIVSTSPEPPAILTSEPEYVRALLYHARDDPLELVKDTPEVRRKGWQRIVLFANFFMPGSLINLENDVWLAAAPKSPMPELGWAGVLPFTWRESTTRAFEAFSDDGKPTVAPIIQIILSRNPEATKQWIDKICTWRFDKVIPAHFDAPLGIGPEAFRGAFGFITAGKNEVRFCDEDVAFIRDQIDGLEATPDLALYKTPLGSLKGKDCRLV
;
A
#
# COMPACT_ATOMS: atom_id res chain seq x y z
N PRO A 1 -11.10 24.19 -6.34
CA PRO A 1 -10.32 23.00 -5.93
C PRO A 1 -9.52 22.45 -7.12
N LEU A 2 -8.19 22.36 -7.01
CA LEU A 2 -7.29 21.94 -8.11
C LEU A 2 -7.36 20.44 -8.45
N TRP A 3 -8.23 19.67 -7.78
CA TRP A 3 -8.30 18.21 -7.91
C TRP A 3 -8.69 17.71 -9.32
N SER A 4 -9.38 18.52 -10.13
CA SER A 4 -9.68 18.18 -11.53
C SER A 4 -8.46 18.32 -12.46
N ALA A 5 -7.42 19.03 -12.02
CA ALA A 5 -6.22 19.29 -12.82
C ALA A 5 -5.06 18.31 -12.51
N LEU A 6 -5.17 17.52 -11.44
CA LEU A 6 -4.15 16.55 -11.04
C LEU A 6 -4.74 15.14 -11.11
N PRO A 7 -4.04 14.16 -11.70
CA PRO A 7 -4.54 12.79 -11.82
C PRO A 7 -4.47 12.02 -10.48
N LEU A 8 -4.57 12.70 -9.34
CA LEU A 8 -4.46 12.12 -7.99
C LEU A 8 -5.83 11.78 -7.42
N ALA A 9 -6.04 10.51 -7.13
CA ALA A 9 -7.27 9.98 -6.57
C ALA A 9 -7.31 10.11 -5.03
N PRO A 10 -8.52 10.25 -4.46
CA PRO A 10 -9.82 10.29 -5.14
C PRO A 10 -10.24 11.71 -5.55
N TYR A 11 -11.09 11.83 -6.57
CA TYR A 11 -11.43 13.10 -7.21
C TYR A 11 -12.63 13.76 -6.51
N GLY A 12 -12.36 14.52 -5.45
CA GLY A 12 -13.36 15.37 -4.78
C GLY A 12 -14.24 14.68 -3.73
N LYS A 13 -14.39 13.34 -3.76
CA LYS A 13 -15.05 12.54 -2.70
C LYS A 13 -14.19 11.35 -2.31
N ARG A 14 -14.07 11.09 -1.01
CA ARG A 14 -13.33 9.93 -0.47
C ARG A 14 -14.26 9.04 0.34
N LYS A 15 -14.73 7.95 -0.28
CA LYS A 15 -15.54 6.91 0.34
C LYS A 15 -14.73 6.17 1.40
N THR A 16 -15.40 5.74 2.46
CA THR A 16 -14.87 4.83 3.47
C THR A 16 -15.76 3.60 3.56
N ILE A 17 -15.17 2.41 3.47
CA ILE A 17 -15.85 1.16 3.80
C ILE A 17 -15.21 0.58 5.07
N ARG A 18 -16.05 0.27 6.06
CA ARG A 18 -15.62 -0.42 7.28
C ARG A 18 -15.95 -1.91 7.15
N ARG A 19 -14.98 -2.78 7.41
CA ARG A 19 -15.17 -4.23 7.54
C ARG A 19 -14.62 -4.70 8.88
N GLU A 20 -15.18 -5.78 9.39
CA GLU A 20 -14.68 -6.42 10.60
C GLU A 20 -13.64 -7.48 10.22
N ALA A 21 -12.45 -7.41 10.82
CA ALA A 21 -11.35 -8.36 10.60
C ALA A 21 -11.23 -9.37 11.76
N SER A 22 -11.69 -8.98 12.95
CA SER A 22 -11.88 -9.87 14.10
C SER A 22 -13.17 -9.46 14.83
N PRO A 23 -14.11 -10.39 15.09
CA PRO A 23 -15.39 -10.07 15.71
C PRO A 23 -15.25 -9.24 16.98
N ASN A 24 -15.94 -8.09 17.03
CA ASN A 24 -15.98 -7.15 18.14
C ASN A 24 -14.60 -6.69 18.66
N LYS A 25 -13.55 -6.77 17.83
CA LYS A 25 -12.18 -6.51 18.29
C LYS A 25 -11.31 -5.74 17.31
N VAL A 26 -11.37 -6.06 16.01
CA VAL A 26 -10.52 -5.45 14.99
C VAL A 26 -11.36 -5.09 13.77
N TRP A 27 -11.27 -3.85 13.32
CA TRP A 27 -11.95 -3.35 12.12
C TRP A 27 -10.96 -2.69 11.18
N VAL A 28 -11.23 -2.79 9.89
CA VAL A 28 -10.47 -2.12 8.85
C VAL A 28 -11.35 -1.09 8.16
N PHE A 29 -10.77 0.06 7.84
CA PHE A 29 -11.42 1.17 7.16
C PHE A 29 -10.64 1.45 5.88
N ASP A 30 -11.21 1.06 4.75
CA ASP A 30 -10.61 1.23 3.43
C ASP A 30 -11.06 2.56 2.81
N GLN A 31 -10.11 3.29 2.25
CA GLN A 31 -10.34 4.41 1.34
C GLN A 31 -9.53 4.18 0.05
N MET A 32 -9.76 4.99 -0.98
CA MET A 32 -8.98 4.91 -2.23
C MET A 32 -7.79 5.85 -2.23
N PHE A 33 -6.68 5.38 -2.78
CA PHE A 33 -5.51 6.15 -3.17
C PHE A 33 -5.07 5.70 -4.56
N GLY A 34 -4.53 6.61 -5.37
CA GLY A 34 -4.06 6.24 -6.71
C GLY A 34 -3.71 7.42 -7.58
N VAL A 35 -3.06 7.13 -8.70
CA VAL A 35 -2.72 8.09 -9.75
C VAL A 35 -3.08 7.46 -11.09
N PHE A 36 -3.54 8.25 -12.06
CA PHE A 36 -3.90 7.76 -13.41
C PHE A 36 -4.90 6.59 -13.43
N TYR A 37 -5.93 6.66 -12.56
CA TYR A 37 -6.88 5.56 -12.34
C TYR A 37 -6.26 4.22 -11.86
N VAL A 38 -4.97 4.19 -11.52
CA VAL A 38 -4.35 3.07 -10.82
C VAL A 38 -4.73 3.19 -9.34
N HIS A 39 -5.96 2.80 -9.03
CA HIS A 39 -6.55 2.94 -7.70
C HIS A 39 -6.37 1.67 -6.88
N VAL A 40 -5.80 1.81 -5.70
CA VAL A 40 -5.62 0.72 -4.74
C VAL A 40 -6.17 1.12 -3.35
N PRO A 41 -6.66 0.17 -2.54
CA PRO A 41 -7.03 0.43 -1.16
C PRO A 41 -5.87 1.02 -0.36
N ILE A 42 -6.16 2.05 0.44
CA ILE A 42 -5.35 2.50 1.58
C ILE A 42 -6.17 2.29 2.85
N ARG A 43 -5.57 1.69 3.87
CA ARG A 43 -6.30 1.10 4.99
C ARG A 43 -5.84 1.61 6.35
N MET A 44 -6.82 1.92 7.18
CA MET A 44 -6.67 2.12 8.61
C MET A 44 -7.20 0.90 9.36
N THR A 45 -6.46 0.46 10.37
CA THR A 45 -6.91 -0.60 11.28
C THR A 45 -7.25 0.00 12.64
N VAL A 46 -8.41 -0.35 13.17
CA VAL A 46 -8.89 0.08 14.49
C VAL A 46 -9.04 -1.15 15.36
N VAL A 47 -8.43 -1.12 16.54
CA VAL A 47 -8.44 -2.21 17.51
C VAL A 47 -9.08 -1.74 18.81
N ALA A 48 -10.04 -2.50 19.34
CA ALA A 48 -10.59 -2.26 20.67
C ALA A 48 -9.66 -2.85 21.74
N MET A 49 -9.08 -1.99 22.56
CA MET A 49 -8.25 -2.39 23.70
C MET A 49 -9.10 -3.08 24.78
N GLN A 50 -8.48 -3.85 25.67
CA GLN A 50 -9.18 -4.57 26.74
C GLN A 50 -9.95 -3.62 27.67
N ASP A 51 -11.03 -4.15 28.26
CA ASP A 51 -11.80 -3.51 29.34
C ASP A 51 -12.29 -2.08 29.05
N GLY A 52 -12.56 -1.76 27.78
CA GLY A 52 -13.03 -0.43 27.39
C GLY A 52 -11.97 0.66 27.53
N LYS A 53 -10.67 0.30 27.54
CA LYS A 53 -9.53 1.22 27.59
C LYS A 53 -9.38 2.09 26.34
N GLY A 54 -10.33 2.04 25.40
CA GLY A 54 -10.35 2.85 24.20
C GLY A 54 -10.01 2.09 22.93
N LEU A 55 -9.76 2.86 21.88
CA LEU A 55 -9.39 2.38 20.56
C LEU A 55 -7.93 2.70 20.25
N PHE A 56 -7.24 1.73 19.67
CA PHE A 56 -5.93 1.89 19.04
C PHE A 56 -6.12 2.00 17.52
N VAL A 57 -5.56 3.05 16.91
CA VAL A 57 -5.68 3.33 15.47
C VAL A 57 -4.31 3.20 14.81
N TYR A 58 -4.20 2.33 13.82
CA TYR A 58 -3.01 2.07 13.02
C TYR A 58 -3.21 2.53 11.58
N ALA A 59 -2.21 3.22 10.99
CA ALA A 59 -2.23 3.72 9.61
C ALA A 59 -3.50 4.53 9.28
N PRO A 60 -3.76 5.64 9.99
CA PRO A 60 -5.00 6.41 9.85
C PRO A 60 -5.27 6.86 8.41
N VAL A 61 -6.53 6.70 7.98
CA VAL A 61 -7.03 7.20 6.70
C VAL A 61 -7.64 8.60 6.87
N ALA A 62 -8.10 9.23 5.78
CA ALA A 62 -8.68 10.56 5.89
C ALA A 62 -9.91 10.57 6.81
N PRO A 63 -10.02 11.53 7.73
CA PRO A 63 -11.16 11.62 8.66
C PRO A 63 -12.37 12.30 7.99
N THR A 64 -12.88 11.69 6.91
CA THR A 64 -14.10 12.16 6.26
C THR A 64 -15.28 12.04 7.21
N LYS A 65 -16.37 12.79 6.93
CA LYS A 65 -17.62 12.67 7.71
C LYS A 65 -18.11 11.22 7.76
N GLU A 66 -17.94 10.47 6.68
CA GLU A 66 -18.30 9.05 6.60
C GLU A 66 -17.39 8.18 7.48
N CYS A 67 -16.06 8.36 7.41
CA CYS A 67 -15.11 7.67 8.26
C CYS A 67 -15.43 7.88 9.75
N LEU A 68 -15.60 9.13 10.17
CA LEU A 68 -15.92 9.48 11.55
C LEU A 68 -17.27 8.90 12.00
N ARG A 69 -18.29 8.94 11.14
CA ARG A 69 -19.59 8.32 11.43
C ARG A 69 -19.50 6.80 11.60
N LEU A 70 -18.65 6.12 10.82
CA LEU A 70 -18.41 4.67 10.94
C LEU A 70 -17.57 4.31 12.18
N LEU A 71 -16.72 5.22 12.65
CA LEU A 71 -15.90 5.06 13.85
C LEU A 71 -16.70 5.35 15.13
N GLN A 72 -17.68 6.25 15.08
CA GLN A 72 -18.45 6.69 16.25
C GLN A 72 -19.09 5.56 17.08
N PRO A 73 -19.73 4.52 16.48
CA PRO A 73 -20.26 3.40 17.26
C PRO A 73 -19.18 2.59 17.98
N LEU A 74 -17.97 2.49 17.40
CA LEU A 74 -16.86 1.80 18.06
C LEU A 74 -16.37 2.60 19.27
N ILE A 75 -16.33 3.93 19.15
CA ILE A 75 -15.98 4.83 20.27
C ILE A 75 -16.99 4.69 21.41
N GLN A 76 -18.29 4.64 21.07
CA GLN A 76 -19.36 4.47 22.07
C GLN A 76 -19.26 3.12 22.79
N ALA A 77 -18.89 2.05 22.08
CA ALA A 77 -18.82 0.71 22.63
C ALA A 77 -17.52 0.41 23.40
N HIS A 78 -16.38 0.99 22.99
CA HIS A 78 -15.07 0.58 23.47
C HIS A 78 -14.25 1.70 24.12
N GLY A 79 -14.78 2.93 24.17
CA GLY A 79 -14.10 4.10 24.71
C GLY A 79 -13.44 4.97 23.63
N PRO A 80 -12.83 6.10 24.02
CA PRO A 80 -12.25 7.06 23.09
C PRO A 80 -11.08 6.48 22.29
N VAL A 81 -10.73 7.13 21.18
CA VAL A 81 -9.45 6.86 20.51
C VAL A 81 -8.33 7.24 21.46
N LYS A 82 -7.53 6.26 21.88
CA LYS A 82 -6.45 6.44 22.86
C LYS A 82 -5.10 6.61 22.18
N TYR A 83 -4.84 5.81 21.15
CA TYR A 83 -3.58 5.82 20.41
C TYR A 83 -3.83 5.96 18.91
N ILE A 84 -3.01 6.78 18.26
CA ILE A 84 -2.96 6.90 16.80
C ILE A 84 -1.51 6.68 16.38
N VAL A 85 -1.26 5.74 15.49
CA VAL A 85 0.09 5.40 15.02
C VAL A 85 0.17 5.60 13.51
N LEU A 86 1.09 6.46 13.08
CA LEU A 86 1.60 6.50 11.70
C LEU A 86 2.80 5.54 11.58
N PRO A 87 2.66 4.38 10.93
CA PRO A 87 3.66 3.31 10.95
C PRO A 87 4.68 3.38 9.80
N SER A 88 4.56 4.38 8.92
CA SER A 88 5.38 4.53 7.73
C SER A 88 5.79 6.00 7.53
N VAL A 89 6.88 6.19 6.79
CA VAL A 89 7.33 7.51 6.31
C VAL A 89 6.77 7.86 4.93
N ALA A 90 6.05 6.92 4.31
CA ALA A 90 5.52 7.09 2.96
C ALA A 90 4.49 8.23 2.90
N PRO A 91 4.56 9.13 1.90
CA PRO A 91 3.72 10.32 1.83
C PRO A 91 2.22 10.03 1.90
N GLU A 92 1.74 8.98 1.25
CA GLU A 92 0.34 8.60 1.15
C GLU A 92 -0.31 8.28 2.51
N HIS A 93 0.44 7.69 3.45
CA HIS A 93 -0.01 7.46 4.83
C HIS A 93 0.15 8.72 5.68
N LYS A 94 1.28 9.43 5.48
CA LYS A 94 1.65 10.63 6.25
C LYS A 94 0.64 11.75 6.10
N VAL A 95 0.21 12.05 4.87
CA VAL A 95 -0.73 13.15 4.59
C VAL A 95 -2.10 12.93 5.22
N LEU A 96 -2.45 11.69 5.58
CA LEU A 96 -3.74 11.34 6.19
C LEU A 96 -3.68 11.36 7.72
N ALA A 97 -2.52 11.03 8.31
CA ALA A 97 -2.35 10.93 9.75
C ALA A 97 -2.57 12.26 10.50
N GLY A 98 -1.97 13.35 10.02
CA GLY A 98 -2.12 14.67 10.65
C GLY A 98 -3.58 15.14 10.72
N PRO A 99 -4.33 15.16 9.59
CA PRO A 99 -5.76 15.46 9.60
C PRO A 99 -6.57 14.57 10.53
N PHE A 100 -6.31 13.27 10.57
CA PHE A 100 -7.02 12.33 11.43
C PHE A 100 -6.77 12.63 12.92
N ALA A 101 -5.50 12.80 13.31
CA ALA A 101 -5.12 13.11 14.68
C ALA A 101 -5.75 14.42 15.19
N ARG A 102 -5.95 15.43 14.34
CA ARG A 102 -6.67 16.67 14.70
C ARG A 102 -8.12 16.46 15.13
N LYS A 103 -8.74 15.33 14.78
CA LYS A 103 -10.11 15.00 15.22
C LYS A 103 -10.17 14.37 16.60
N PHE A 104 -9.03 13.94 17.14
CA PHE A 104 -8.92 13.26 18.43
C PHE A 104 -7.76 13.87 19.23
N PRO A 105 -7.88 15.13 19.70
CA PRO A 105 -6.78 15.85 20.35
C PRO A 105 -6.29 15.20 21.65
N GLU A 106 -7.14 14.42 22.32
CA GLU A 106 -6.80 13.67 23.55
C GLU A 106 -6.06 12.36 23.27
N ALA A 107 -6.01 11.91 22.02
CA ALA A 107 -5.31 10.68 21.65
C ALA A 107 -3.80 10.94 21.62
N GLU A 108 -3.02 9.96 22.10
CA GLU A 108 -1.58 9.99 21.95
C GLU A 108 -1.21 9.66 20.50
N PHE A 109 -0.68 10.66 19.79
CA PHE A 109 -0.27 10.51 18.39
C PHE A 109 1.21 10.16 18.28
N TYR A 110 1.49 8.96 17.78
CA TYR A 110 2.83 8.45 17.50
C TYR A 110 3.12 8.41 16.00
N THR A 111 4.35 8.72 15.63
CA THR A 111 4.87 8.52 14.27
C THR A 111 6.16 7.73 14.34
N THR A 112 6.49 6.97 13.29
CA THR A 112 7.87 6.46 13.17
C THR A 112 8.89 7.59 13.33
N ASN A 113 10.08 7.27 13.82
CA ASN A 113 11.04 8.29 14.27
C ASN A 113 11.89 8.92 13.15
N ALA A 114 11.75 8.47 11.89
CA ALA A 114 12.51 8.99 10.75
C ALA A 114 11.62 9.76 9.74
N GLN A 115 10.57 10.45 10.20
CA GLN A 115 9.77 11.31 9.33
C GLN A 115 10.61 12.40 8.68
N TYR A 116 10.49 12.55 7.35
CA TYR A 116 11.21 13.55 6.55
C TYR A 116 10.32 14.13 5.45
N SER A 117 10.78 15.21 4.81
CA SER A 117 10.20 15.75 3.57
C SER A 117 11.24 15.95 2.48
N PHE A 118 10.77 16.05 1.24
CA PHE A 118 11.56 16.26 0.04
C PHE A 118 10.91 17.37 -0.81
N PRO A 119 11.69 18.23 -1.52
CA PRO A 119 13.14 18.23 -1.66
C PRO A 119 13.91 18.78 -0.44
N LEU A 120 13.22 19.52 0.44
CA LEU A 120 13.80 20.05 1.67
C LEU A 120 13.29 19.25 2.86
N ASN A 121 14.19 18.84 3.76
CA ASN A 121 13.80 18.17 5.00
C ASN A 121 13.35 19.20 6.03
N LEU A 122 12.04 19.44 6.09
CA LEU A 122 11.43 20.44 6.94
C LEU A 122 11.26 19.88 8.36
N PRO A 123 11.30 20.73 9.40
CA PRO A 123 10.94 20.34 10.75
C PRO A 123 9.55 19.69 10.82
N THR A 124 9.35 18.74 11.74
CA THR A 124 8.12 17.92 11.87
C THR A 124 6.84 18.73 11.97
N ILE A 125 6.89 19.93 12.58
CA ILE A 125 5.75 20.85 12.68
C ILE A 125 5.22 21.32 11.32
N PHE A 126 6.06 21.34 10.28
CA PHE A 126 5.67 21.71 8.92
C PHE A 126 5.19 20.52 8.08
N LEU A 127 5.23 19.30 8.62
CA LEU A 127 4.75 18.09 7.94
C LEU A 127 3.23 17.89 8.05
N GLY A 128 2.52 18.87 8.61
CA GLY A 128 1.06 18.84 8.73
C GLY A 128 0.53 18.02 9.92
N PHE A 129 1.39 17.70 10.89
CA PHE A 129 1.01 17.03 12.14
C PHE A 129 0.44 18.03 13.17
N PRO A 130 -0.54 17.64 14.01
CA PRO A 130 -0.96 18.45 15.15
C PRO A 130 0.06 18.38 16.29
N GLY A 131 0.39 19.52 16.87
CA GLY A 131 1.32 19.59 18.01
C GLY A 131 2.70 19.00 17.67
N ASN A 132 3.28 18.28 18.63
CA ASN A 132 4.50 17.51 18.43
C ASN A 132 4.19 16.01 18.57
N PRO A 133 4.17 15.22 17.48
CA PRO A 133 3.91 13.79 17.58
C PRO A 133 5.00 13.11 18.42
N LYS A 134 4.62 12.06 19.15
CA LYS A 134 5.56 11.25 19.92
C LYS A 134 6.36 10.36 18.96
N PRO A 135 7.70 10.35 19.03
CA PRO A 135 8.48 9.40 18.25
C PRO A 135 8.20 7.98 18.74
N LEU A 136 7.91 7.08 17.82
CA LEU A 136 7.71 5.67 18.13
C LEU A 136 9.05 5.04 18.55
N PRO A 137 9.12 4.34 19.70
CA PRO A 137 10.30 3.54 20.05
C PRO A 137 10.57 2.49 18.98
N ALA A 138 11.83 2.10 18.77
CA ALA A 138 12.18 1.10 17.76
C ALA A 138 11.50 -0.26 17.99
N SER A 139 11.35 -0.65 19.25
CA SER A 139 10.74 -1.91 19.68
C SER A 139 9.85 -1.69 20.91
N SER A 140 8.84 -2.55 21.12
CA SER A 140 8.11 -2.64 22.40
C SER A 140 8.96 -3.27 23.50
N GLU A 141 10.02 -4.00 23.14
CA GLU A 141 10.88 -4.68 24.11
C GLU A 141 11.57 -3.67 25.05
N GLY A 142 11.50 -3.95 26.35
CA GLY A 142 12.04 -3.06 27.39
C GLY A 142 11.25 -1.76 27.61
N GLN A 143 10.08 -1.57 26.96
CA GLN A 143 9.24 -0.37 27.12
C GLN A 143 8.14 -0.50 28.20
N GLY A 144 8.20 -1.54 29.04
CA GLY A 144 7.20 -1.78 30.09
C GLY A 144 5.80 -2.09 29.54
N GLU A 145 4.75 -1.54 30.15
CA GLU A 145 3.36 -1.73 29.73
C GLU A 145 2.91 -0.76 28.62
N LEU A 146 3.81 -0.42 27.68
CA LEU A 146 3.45 0.37 26.51
C LEU A 146 2.27 -0.31 25.79
N TRP A 147 1.33 0.49 25.29
CA TRP A 147 0.08 0.00 24.70
C TRP A 147 -0.80 -0.83 25.66
N GLY A 148 -0.66 -0.63 26.97
CA GLY A 148 -1.38 -1.40 27.99
C GLY A 148 -0.94 -2.86 28.08
N GLY A 149 0.25 -3.20 27.53
CA GLY A 149 0.77 -4.55 27.50
C GLY A 149 0.06 -5.49 26.50
N GLU A 150 -0.85 -4.98 25.67
CA GLU A 150 -1.63 -5.78 24.72
C GLU A 150 -0.95 -5.94 23.34
N PHE A 151 0.01 -5.06 23.02
CA PHE A 151 0.68 -5.02 21.74
C PHE A 151 2.18 -5.25 21.87
N GLU A 152 2.73 -6.00 20.91
CA GLU A 152 4.15 -5.95 20.60
C GLU A 152 4.35 -5.10 19.34
N HIS A 153 5.50 -4.44 19.22
CA HIS A 153 5.84 -3.72 17.98
C HIS A 153 7.34 -3.77 17.68
N GLU A 154 7.67 -3.69 16.39
CA GLU A 154 9.06 -3.65 15.91
C GLU A 154 9.13 -2.83 14.62
N ILE A 155 10.04 -1.86 14.56
CA ILE A 155 10.21 -0.97 13.40
C ILE A 155 11.35 -1.47 12.52
N LEU A 156 11.03 -1.83 11.28
CA LEU A 156 12.03 -1.99 10.25
C LEU A 156 12.51 -0.61 9.82
N THR A 157 13.83 -0.36 9.82
CA THR A 157 14.41 0.86 9.26
C THR A 157 15.46 0.49 8.23
N VAL A 158 15.23 0.92 6.98
CA VAL A 158 16.17 0.68 5.87
C VAL A 158 16.47 1.99 5.17
N LYS A 159 17.75 2.31 5.03
CA LYS A 159 18.17 3.53 4.33
C LYS A 159 18.19 3.26 2.82
N ALA A 160 17.28 3.87 2.07
CA ALA A 160 17.15 3.65 0.63
C ALA A 160 18.14 4.51 -0.19
N SER A 161 18.44 5.72 0.28
CA SER A 161 19.45 6.62 -0.31
C SER A 161 20.07 7.52 0.77
N LYS A 162 20.97 8.43 0.38
CA LYS A 162 21.46 9.48 1.29
C LYS A 162 20.33 10.30 1.93
N ASN A 163 19.24 10.51 1.20
CA ASN A 163 18.16 11.43 1.54
C ASN A 163 16.81 10.73 1.78
N SER A 164 16.75 9.40 1.74
CA SER A 164 15.52 8.65 1.92
C SER A 164 15.70 7.44 2.83
N ILE A 165 14.72 7.27 3.70
CA ILE A 165 14.61 6.16 4.64
C ILE A 165 13.26 5.49 4.37
N TYR A 166 13.22 4.19 4.53
CA TYR A 166 12.00 3.40 4.61
C TYR A 166 11.81 2.95 6.06
N GLN A 167 10.59 3.09 6.56
CA GLN A 167 10.19 2.50 7.82
C GLN A 167 8.84 1.81 7.69
N ASP A 168 8.73 0.64 8.32
CA ASP A 168 7.48 -0.07 8.52
C ASP A 168 7.43 -0.58 9.96
N ALA A 169 6.48 -0.06 10.74
CA ALA A 169 6.27 -0.45 12.12
C ALA A 169 5.25 -1.58 12.19
N ALA A 170 5.73 -2.82 12.39
CA ALA A 170 4.84 -3.94 12.62
C ALA A 170 4.25 -3.87 14.03
N PHE A 171 2.95 -4.13 14.16
CA PHE A 171 2.25 -4.21 15.46
C PHE A 171 1.48 -5.52 15.58
N PHE A 172 1.76 -6.29 16.63
CA PHE A 172 1.04 -7.51 16.94
C PHE A 172 0.12 -7.30 18.13
N HIS A 173 -1.19 -7.37 17.89
CA HIS A 173 -2.21 -7.31 18.94
C HIS A 173 -2.50 -8.72 19.48
N LYS A 174 -1.87 -9.05 20.63
CA LYS A 174 -1.86 -10.39 21.24
C LYS A 174 -3.26 -10.98 21.42
N PRO A 175 -4.26 -10.26 21.99
CA PRO A 175 -5.60 -10.82 22.23
C PRO A 175 -6.36 -11.26 20.97
N SER A 176 -6.03 -10.69 19.80
CA SER A 176 -6.76 -10.95 18.55
C SER A 176 -6.01 -11.80 17.53
N GLY A 177 -4.79 -12.23 17.85
CA GLY A 177 -3.92 -12.96 16.90
C GLY A 177 -3.54 -12.14 15.65
N THR A 178 -3.67 -10.81 15.69
CA THR A 178 -3.59 -9.96 14.48
C THR A 178 -2.28 -9.18 14.43
N LEU A 179 -1.51 -9.39 13.38
CA LEU A 179 -0.36 -8.58 12.98
C LEU A 179 -0.81 -7.49 12.00
N MET A 180 -0.41 -6.25 12.24
CA MET A 180 -0.57 -5.12 11.33
C MET A 180 0.81 -4.76 10.78
N VAL A 181 0.90 -4.59 9.47
CA VAL A 181 2.09 -4.12 8.76
C VAL A 181 1.65 -3.09 7.74
N CYS A 182 2.52 -2.15 7.38
CA CYS A 182 2.15 -1.10 6.46
C CYS A 182 2.27 -1.59 5.00
N ASP A 183 3.45 -1.41 4.42
CA ASP A 183 3.74 -1.58 3.00
C ASP A 183 4.64 -2.80 2.76
N ALA A 184 5.09 -3.47 3.82
CA ALA A 184 6.05 -4.57 3.76
C ALA A 184 5.53 -5.80 3.00
N ILE A 185 4.23 -6.10 3.05
CA ILE A 185 3.62 -7.21 2.30
C ILE A 185 2.34 -6.77 1.61
N VAL A 186 2.05 -7.43 0.49
CA VAL A 186 0.80 -7.30 -0.25
C VAL A 186 0.29 -8.68 -0.65
N SER A 187 -1.01 -8.79 -0.86
CA SER A 187 -1.68 -9.94 -1.46
C SER A 187 -2.84 -9.43 -2.31
N THR A 188 -3.13 -10.10 -3.41
CA THR A 188 -4.17 -9.71 -4.36
C THR A 188 -4.91 -10.92 -4.88
N SER A 189 -6.24 -10.85 -4.81
CA SER A 189 -7.19 -11.76 -5.42
C SER A 189 -7.57 -11.26 -6.82
N PRO A 190 -8.09 -12.15 -7.69
CA PRO A 190 -8.57 -11.75 -8.99
C PRO A 190 -9.76 -10.80 -8.92
N GLU A 191 -10.49 -10.73 -7.80
CA GLU A 191 -11.66 -9.88 -7.68
C GLU A 191 -11.30 -8.45 -7.26
N PRO A 192 -11.91 -7.42 -7.88
CA PRO A 192 -11.72 -6.06 -7.40
C PRO A 192 -12.23 -5.92 -5.95
N PRO A 193 -11.48 -5.24 -5.06
CA PRO A 193 -11.91 -5.01 -3.69
C PRO A 193 -13.24 -4.25 -3.65
N ALA A 194 -14.08 -4.55 -2.66
CA ALA A 194 -15.43 -4.00 -2.54
C ALA A 194 -15.53 -2.47 -2.65
N ILE A 195 -14.48 -1.75 -2.24
CA ILE A 195 -14.42 -0.29 -2.37
C ILE A 195 -14.34 0.16 -3.84
N LEU A 196 -13.63 -0.55 -4.72
CA LEU A 196 -13.54 -0.20 -6.15
C LEU A 196 -14.85 -0.42 -6.90
N THR A 197 -15.73 -1.26 -6.37
CA THR A 197 -17.05 -1.55 -6.95
C THR A 197 -18.20 -0.79 -6.28
N SER A 198 -17.90 0.02 -5.25
CA SER A 198 -18.92 0.63 -4.39
C SER A 198 -19.55 1.92 -4.94
N GLU A 199 -18.89 2.59 -5.88
CA GLU A 199 -19.33 3.89 -6.42
C GLU A 199 -18.98 3.95 -7.92
N PRO A 200 -19.81 4.59 -8.77
CA PRO A 200 -19.55 4.71 -10.20
C PRO A 200 -18.18 5.36 -10.53
N GLU A 201 -17.73 6.33 -9.71
CA GLU A 201 -16.42 6.99 -9.87
C GLU A 201 -15.25 6.01 -9.71
N TYR A 202 -15.38 4.99 -8.86
CA TYR A 202 -14.32 4.00 -8.68
C TYR A 202 -14.40 2.88 -9.70
N VAL A 203 -15.61 2.49 -10.09
CA VAL A 203 -15.82 1.53 -11.19
C VAL A 203 -15.22 2.07 -12.49
N ARG A 204 -15.29 3.39 -12.73
CA ARG A 204 -14.64 4.05 -13.86
C ARG A 204 -13.16 3.69 -14.01
N ALA A 205 -12.42 3.56 -12.90
CA ALA A 205 -11.01 3.17 -12.96
C ALA A 205 -10.82 1.75 -13.51
N LEU A 206 -11.69 0.81 -13.10
CA LEU A 206 -11.69 -0.55 -13.61
C LEU A 206 -12.00 -0.56 -15.12
N LEU A 207 -13.04 0.18 -15.55
CA LEU A 207 -13.42 0.24 -16.96
C LEU A 207 -12.35 0.93 -17.82
N TYR A 208 -11.68 1.96 -17.28
CA TYR A 208 -10.58 2.64 -17.95
C TYR A 208 -9.44 1.69 -18.30
N HIS A 209 -8.99 0.91 -17.31
CA HIS A 209 -7.89 -0.05 -17.47
C HIS A 209 -8.31 -1.32 -18.21
N ALA A 210 -9.60 -1.65 -18.28
CA ALA A 210 -10.10 -2.81 -19.03
C ALA A 210 -10.06 -2.64 -20.57
N ARG A 211 -9.86 -1.41 -21.06
CA ARG A 211 -9.76 -1.09 -22.50
C ARG A 211 -8.50 -1.66 -23.14
N ASP A 212 -8.67 -2.23 -24.32
CA ASP A 212 -7.60 -2.67 -25.22
C ASP A 212 -7.31 -1.61 -26.29
N ASP A 213 -8.26 -0.72 -26.59
CA ASP A 213 -8.09 0.34 -27.59
C ASP A 213 -8.73 1.67 -27.13
N PRO A 214 -8.14 2.84 -27.45
CA PRO A 214 -8.73 4.14 -27.12
C PRO A 214 -10.15 4.39 -27.68
N LEU A 215 -10.50 3.74 -28.79
CA LEU A 215 -11.81 3.80 -29.46
C LEU A 215 -12.74 2.65 -29.06
N GLU A 216 -12.33 1.78 -28.14
CA GLU A 216 -13.17 0.68 -27.66
C GLU A 216 -14.33 1.18 -26.79
N LEU A 217 -15.54 0.65 -27.06
CA LEU A 217 -16.68 0.77 -26.17
C LEU A 217 -16.71 -0.41 -25.19
N VAL A 218 -16.39 -0.16 -23.92
CA VAL A 218 -16.38 -1.19 -22.88
C VAL A 218 -17.73 -1.28 -22.16
N LYS A 219 -18.23 -2.51 -22.00
CA LYS A 219 -19.46 -2.79 -21.24
C LYS A 219 -19.14 -3.08 -19.77
N ASP A 220 -19.89 -2.45 -18.87
CA ASP A 220 -19.74 -2.69 -17.44
C ASP A 220 -20.29 -4.07 -17.05
N THR A 221 -19.39 -5.04 -16.87
CA THR A 221 -19.67 -6.42 -16.47
C THR A 221 -18.68 -6.87 -15.40
N PRO A 222 -19.00 -7.86 -14.55
CA PRO A 222 -18.06 -8.41 -13.58
C PRO A 222 -16.73 -8.85 -14.21
N GLU A 223 -16.77 -9.46 -15.39
CA GLU A 223 -15.60 -9.96 -16.12
C GLU A 223 -14.71 -8.80 -16.59
N VAL A 224 -15.30 -7.73 -17.11
CA VAL A 224 -14.58 -6.51 -17.52
C VAL A 224 -13.97 -5.81 -16.31
N ARG A 225 -14.70 -5.72 -15.20
CA ARG A 225 -14.18 -5.14 -13.94
C ARG A 225 -12.98 -5.95 -13.44
N ARG A 226 -13.05 -7.28 -13.50
CA ARG A 226 -11.94 -8.19 -13.17
C ARG A 226 -10.73 -7.93 -14.06
N LYS A 227 -10.92 -7.85 -15.37
CA LYS A 227 -9.86 -7.52 -16.35
C LYS A 227 -9.18 -6.19 -16.02
N GLY A 228 -9.96 -5.14 -15.74
CA GLY A 228 -9.43 -3.84 -15.32
C GLY A 228 -8.66 -3.91 -14.00
N TRP A 229 -9.14 -4.68 -13.04
CA TRP A 229 -8.47 -4.86 -11.75
C TRP A 229 -7.11 -5.55 -11.88
N GLN A 230 -7.02 -6.63 -12.65
CA GLN A 230 -5.76 -7.33 -12.88
C GLN A 230 -4.69 -6.39 -13.45
N ARG A 231 -5.09 -5.52 -14.39
CA ARG A 231 -4.23 -4.50 -14.99
C ARG A 231 -3.81 -3.43 -13.99
N ILE A 232 -4.73 -2.94 -13.15
CA ILE A 232 -4.41 -2.01 -12.07
C ILE A 232 -3.41 -2.64 -11.08
N VAL A 233 -3.59 -3.91 -10.72
CA VAL A 233 -2.67 -4.62 -9.80
C VAL A 233 -1.26 -4.67 -10.38
N LEU A 234 -1.12 -5.05 -11.66
CA LEU A 234 0.17 -5.09 -12.32
C LEU A 234 0.77 -3.67 -12.43
N PHE A 235 0.00 -2.69 -12.88
CA PHE A 235 0.47 -1.31 -12.97
C PHE A 235 0.94 -0.77 -11.61
N ALA A 236 0.16 -0.98 -10.55
CA ALA A 236 0.46 -0.49 -9.21
C ALA A 236 1.76 -1.08 -8.64
N ASN A 237 2.09 -2.33 -8.97
CA ASN A 237 3.27 -3.00 -8.41
C ASN A 237 4.52 -2.90 -9.31
N PHE A 238 4.33 -2.70 -10.62
CA PHE A 238 5.42 -2.73 -11.61
C PHE A 238 5.67 -1.40 -12.32
N PHE A 239 4.75 -0.44 -12.22
CA PHE A 239 4.68 0.81 -12.98
C PHE A 239 4.53 0.62 -14.49
N MET A 240 5.45 -0.11 -15.13
CA MET A 240 5.37 -0.52 -16.53
C MET A 240 5.57 -2.03 -16.62
N PRO A 241 4.52 -2.84 -16.34
CA PRO A 241 4.61 -4.30 -16.43
C PRO A 241 4.89 -4.74 -17.87
N GLY A 242 5.47 -5.93 -18.07
CA GLY A 242 5.89 -6.41 -19.39
C GLY A 242 4.73 -6.65 -20.36
N SER A 243 3.53 -6.83 -19.82
CA SER A 243 2.29 -6.92 -20.61
C SER A 243 1.68 -5.57 -21.00
N LEU A 244 2.19 -4.44 -20.50
CA LEU A 244 1.75 -3.10 -20.90
C LEU A 244 2.53 -2.63 -22.13
N ILE A 245 1.82 -2.04 -23.09
CA ILE A 245 2.38 -1.46 -24.31
C ILE A 245 2.07 0.02 -24.31
N ASN A 246 3.11 0.87 -24.34
CA ASN A 246 2.91 2.29 -24.59
C ASN A 246 2.47 2.50 -26.04
N LEU A 247 1.43 3.30 -26.23
CA LEU A 247 1.02 3.75 -27.55
C LEU A 247 1.84 4.98 -27.95
N GLU A 248 2.17 5.08 -29.23
CA GLU A 248 2.79 6.29 -29.78
C GLU A 248 1.87 7.51 -29.60
N ASN A 249 2.49 8.68 -29.40
CA ASN A 249 1.74 9.90 -29.06
C ASN A 249 0.70 10.29 -30.11
N ASP A 250 1.03 10.15 -31.39
CA ASP A 250 0.12 10.44 -32.50
C ASP A 250 -1.09 9.52 -32.52
N VAL A 251 -0.92 8.23 -32.17
CA VAL A 251 -1.99 7.23 -32.10
C VAL A 251 -3.03 7.64 -31.06
N TRP A 252 -2.63 7.81 -29.80
CA TRP A 252 -3.61 8.06 -28.74
C TRP A 252 -4.12 9.51 -28.74
N LEU A 253 -3.34 10.50 -29.18
CA LEU A 253 -3.82 11.89 -29.33
C LEU A 253 -4.86 12.02 -30.46
N ALA A 254 -4.68 11.30 -31.57
CA ALA A 254 -5.67 11.31 -32.66
C ALA A 254 -6.96 10.55 -32.30
N ALA A 255 -6.88 9.58 -31.39
CA ALA A 255 -8.01 8.77 -30.95
C ALA A 255 -8.81 9.41 -29.81
N ALA A 256 -8.17 10.12 -28.88
CA ALA A 256 -8.81 10.75 -27.72
C ALA A 256 -10.09 11.56 -28.05
N PRO A 257 -10.09 12.52 -29.00
CA PRO A 257 -11.29 13.29 -29.33
C PRO A 257 -12.39 12.47 -30.03
N LYS A 258 -12.09 11.25 -30.46
CA LYS A 258 -13.02 10.32 -31.13
C LYS A 258 -13.48 9.19 -30.22
N SER A 259 -12.98 9.14 -28.97
CA SER A 259 -13.31 8.04 -28.05
C SER A 259 -14.81 8.01 -27.78
N PRO A 260 -15.47 6.83 -27.83
CA PRO A 260 -16.88 6.71 -27.49
C PRO A 260 -17.14 6.81 -25.98
N MET A 261 -16.08 6.80 -25.16
CA MET A 261 -16.12 6.83 -23.69
C MET A 261 -15.23 7.96 -23.13
N PRO A 262 -15.44 9.23 -23.51
CA PRO A 262 -14.56 10.35 -23.14
C PRO A 262 -14.46 10.56 -21.62
N GLU A 263 -15.48 10.15 -20.87
CA GLU A 263 -15.55 10.22 -19.41
C GLU A 263 -14.62 9.25 -18.70
N LEU A 264 -14.17 8.17 -19.36
CA LEU A 264 -13.27 7.20 -18.73
C LEU A 264 -11.83 7.69 -18.64
N GLY A 265 -11.37 8.66 -19.45
CA GLY A 265 -9.96 9.04 -19.50
C GLY A 265 -9.70 10.49 -19.89
N TRP A 266 -9.92 11.46 -19.00
CA TRP A 266 -9.61 12.90 -19.25
C TRP A 266 -9.90 13.36 -20.69
N ALA A 267 -11.13 13.14 -21.18
CA ALA A 267 -11.56 13.33 -22.58
C ALA A 267 -10.98 12.30 -23.57
N GLY A 268 -11.10 11.02 -23.23
CA GLY A 268 -10.79 9.89 -24.13
C GLY A 268 -9.32 9.46 -24.21
N VAL A 269 -8.42 10.15 -23.50
CA VAL A 269 -6.99 9.84 -23.39
C VAL A 269 -6.76 8.42 -22.84
N LEU A 270 -6.04 7.61 -23.61
CA LEU A 270 -5.55 6.29 -23.21
C LEU A 270 -4.18 6.05 -23.87
N PRO A 271 -3.07 6.30 -23.17
CA PRO A 271 -1.73 6.29 -23.77
C PRO A 271 -1.07 4.90 -23.81
N PHE A 272 -1.82 3.83 -23.50
CA PHE A 272 -1.30 2.48 -23.44
C PHE A 272 -2.37 1.45 -23.81
N THR A 273 -1.91 0.27 -24.21
CA THR A 273 -2.72 -0.94 -24.38
C THR A 273 -2.04 -2.11 -23.64
N TRP A 274 -2.61 -3.31 -23.74
CA TRP A 274 -2.23 -4.48 -22.98
C TRP A 274 -2.17 -5.72 -23.87
N ARG A 275 -1.20 -6.59 -23.60
CA ARG A 275 -1.04 -7.88 -24.28
C ARG A 275 -2.10 -8.89 -23.81
N GLU A 276 -2.37 -9.89 -24.64
CA GLU A 276 -3.17 -11.06 -24.23
C GLU A 276 -2.54 -11.83 -23.05
N SER A 277 -1.22 -11.71 -22.88
CA SER A 277 -0.46 -12.31 -21.78
C SER A 277 -0.72 -11.68 -20.40
N THR A 278 -1.49 -10.59 -20.30
CA THR A 278 -1.79 -9.90 -19.03
C THR A 278 -2.39 -10.84 -17.97
N THR A 279 -3.30 -11.74 -18.34
CA THR A 279 -3.89 -12.68 -17.38
C THR A 279 -2.81 -13.60 -16.77
N ARG A 280 -1.87 -14.09 -17.60
CA ARG A 280 -0.74 -14.92 -17.14
C ARG A 280 0.18 -14.14 -16.21
N ALA A 281 0.49 -12.88 -16.55
CA ALA A 281 1.28 -11.99 -15.71
C ALA A 281 0.62 -11.79 -14.34
N PHE A 282 -0.69 -11.53 -14.33
CA PHE A 282 -1.47 -11.40 -13.10
C PHE A 282 -1.47 -12.70 -12.29
N GLU A 283 -1.70 -13.85 -12.90
CA GLU A 283 -1.68 -15.15 -12.22
C GLU A 283 -0.31 -15.44 -11.58
N ALA A 284 0.78 -15.12 -12.28
CA ALA A 284 2.14 -15.27 -11.74
C ALA A 284 2.40 -14.34 -10.55
N PHE A 285 1.89 -13.11 -10.58
CA PHE A 285 2.01 -12.16 -9.47
C PHE A 285 1.09 -12.51 -8.29
N SER A 286 -0.20 -12.72 -8.54
CA SER A 286 -1.20 -13.03 -7.51
C SER A 286 -0.91 -14.37 -6.83
N ASP A 287 -0.59 -15.42 -7.60
CA ASP A 287 -0.38 -16.81 -7.12
C ASP A 287 -1.45 -17.21 -6.08
N ASP A 288 -2.71 -17.08 -6.51
CA ASP A 288 -3.90 -17.35 -5.70
C ASP A 288 -3.92 -16.59 -4.37
N GLY A 289 -3.54 -15.31 -4.40
CA GLY A 289 -3.49 -14.46 -3.22
C GLY A 289 -2.34 -14.76 -2.26
N LYS A 290 -1.30 -15.50 -2.69
CA LYS A 290 -0.13 -15.74 -1.86
C LYS A 290 0.59 -14.41 -1.54
N PRO A 291 0.83 -14.10 -0.26
CA PRO A 291 1.52 -12.87 0.13
C PRO A 291 2.92 -12.75 -0.49
N THR A 292 3.29 -11.53 -0.88
CA THR A 292 4.61 -11.20 -1.41
C THR A 292 5.00 -9.79 -0.98
N VAL A 293 6.30 -9.48 -1.02
CA VAL A 293 6.77 -8.09 -0.97
C VAL A 293 6.60 -7.47 -2.36
N ALA A 294 6.12 -6.22 -2.43
CA ALA A 294 6.05 -5.50 -3.70
C ALA A 294 7.48 -5.26 -4.25
N PRO A 295 7.72 -5.35 -5.57
CA PRO A 295 9.07 -5.30 -6.13
C PRO A 295 9.89 -4.09 -5.70
N ILE A 296 9.29 -2.90 -5.72
CA ILE A 296 9.96 -1.66 -5.29
C ILE A 296 10.37 -1.70 -3.81
N ILE A 297 9.53 -2.28 -2.96
CA ILE A 297 9.82 -2.47 -1.54
C ILE A 297 10.92 -3.52 -1.37
N GLN A 298 10.87 -4.64 -2.10
CA GLN A 298 11.90 -5.67 -2.04
C GLN A 298 13.29 -5.09 -2.33
N ILE A 299 13.45 -4.27 -3.38
CA ILE A 299 14.74 -3.62 -3.67
C ILE A 299 15.17 -2.71 -2.50
N ILE A 300 14.25 -1.96 -1.89
CA ILE A 300 14.54 -1.15 -0.71
C ILE A 300 15.05 -2.02 0.44
N LEU A 301 14.30 -3.05 0.83
CA LEU A 301 14.66 -3.94 1.94
C LEU A 301 16.01 -4.62 1.72
N SER A 302 16.29 -4.96 0.47
CA SER A 302 17.52 -5.62 0.04
C SER A 302 18.77 -4.74 0.14
N ARG A 303 18.63 -3.44 0.44
CA ARG A 303 19.76 -2.55 0.76
C ARG A 303 20.29 -2.76 2.17
N ASN A 304 19.47 -3.29 3.07
CA ASN A 304 19.89 -3.70 4.40
C ASN A 304 19.27 -5.08 4.74
N PRO A 305 19.78 -6.16 4.12
CA PRO A 305 19.21 -7.49 4.30
C PRO A 305 19.32 -7.99 5.73
N GLU A 306 20.34 -7.56 6.48
CA GLU A 306 20.52 -7.96 7.88
C GLU A 306 19.46 -7.33 8.78
N ALA A 307 19.21 -6.02 8.68
CA ALA A 307 18.12 -5.38 9.43
C ALA A 307 16.75 -5.95 9.06
N THR A 308 16.53 -6.23 7.77
CA THR A 308 15.30 -6.88 7.30
C THR A 308 15.16 -8.28 7.90
N LYS A 309 16.22 -9.09 7.88
CA LYS A 309 16.24 -10.43 8.49
C LYS A 309 15.94 -10.38 9.99
N GLN A 310 16.58 -9.48 10.73
CA GLN A 310 16.37 -9.31 12.18
C GLN A 310 14.92 -8.94 12.50
N TRP A 311 14.34 -8.03 11.71
CA TRP A 311 12.94 -7.65 11.85
C TRP A 311 11.99 -8.83 11.59
N ILE A 312 12.22 -9.60 10.52
CA ILE A 312 11.45 -10.83 10.22
C ILE A 312 11.61 -11.84 11.36
N ASP A 313 12.84 -12.07 11.82
CA ASP A 313 13.14 -13.02 12.88
C ASP A 313 12.40 -12.66 14.17
N LYS A 314 12.41 -11.37 14.54
CA LYS A 314 11.67 -10.85 15.70
C LYS A 314 10.16 -11.02 15.54
N ILE A 315 9.58 -10.57 14.43
CA ILE A 315 8.13 -10.69 14.18
C ILE A 315 7.69 -12.14 14.22
N CYS A 316 8.48 -13.04 13.63
CA CYS A 316 8.13 -14.46 13.57
C CYS A 316 8.22 -15.18 14.93
N THR A 317 8.71 -14.52 15.99
CA THR A 317 8.57 -15.02 17.38
C THR A 317 7.16 -14.82 17.93
N TRP A 318 6.38 -13.91 17.34
CA TRP A 318 5.00 -13.63 17.74
C TRP A 318 4.03 -14.67 17.19
N ARG A 319 2.93 -14.88 17.92
CA ARG A 319 1.93 -15.91 17.61
C ARG A 319 0.69 -15.31 16.94
N PHE A 320 0.86 -14.74 15.76
CA PHE A 320 -0.26 -14.27 14.94
C PHE A 320 -0.78 -15.36 14.00
N ASP A 321 -2.06 -15.31 13.67
CA ASP A 321 -2.73 -16.15 12.65
C ASP A 321 -3.40 -15.30 11.56
N LYS A 322 -3.26 -13.98 11.67
CA LYS A 322 -3.86 -12.99 10.80
C LYS A 322 -2.92 -11.84 10.55
N VAL A 323 -2.83 -11.40 9.31
CA VAL A 323 -2.05 -10.22 8.93
C VAL A 323 -2.94 -9.20 8.21
N ILE A 324 -2.80 -7.93 8.55
CA ILE A 324 -3.51 -6.80 7.92
C ILE A 324 -2.47 -5.84 7.33
N PRO A 325 -2.19 -5.92 6.01
CA PRO A 325 -1.43 -4.90 5.29
C PRO A 325 -2.26 -3.62 5.07
N ALA A 326 -1.57 -2.49 4.83
CA ALA A 326 -2.22 -1.20 4.58
C ALA A 326 -2.77 -1.07 3.15
N HIS A 327 -2.37 -1.96 2.24
CA HIS A 327 -2.78 -1.98 0.83
C HIS A 327 -3.35 -3.34 0.40
N PHE A 328 -4.11 -3.34 -0.70
CA PHE A 328 -4.70 -4.54 -1.32
C PHE A 328 -5.51 -5.42 -0.35
N ASP A 329 -5.46 -6.73 -0.48
CA ASP A 329 -6.33 -7.65 0.25
C ASP A 329 -5.95 -7.74 1.73
N ALA A 330 -6.98 -7.67 2.57
CA ALA A 330 -6.89 -7.90 4.00
C ALA A 330 -8.28 -8.18 4.59
N PRO A 331 -8.36 -8.92 5.71
CA PRO A 331 -7.26 -9.60 6.40
C PRO A 331 -6.73 -10.82 5.63
N LEU A 332 -5.48 -11.20 5.89
CA LEU A 332 -4.83 -12.40 5.38
C LEU A 332 -4.77 -13.45 6.48
N GLY A 333 -5.31 -14.64 6.25
CA GLY A 333 -5.28 -15.77 7.20
C GLY A 333 -3.96 -16.51 7.16
N ILE A 334 -2.87 -15.87 7.59
CA ILE A 334 -1.50 -16.42 7.54
C ILE A 334 -0.80 -16.27 8.89
N GLY A 335 0.02 -17.27 9.22
CA GLY A 335 0.91 -17.25 10.40
C GLY A 335 2.37 -16.90 10.07
N PRO A 336 3.28 -17.02 11.06
CA PRO A 336 4.69 -16.64 10.93
C PRO A 336 5.44 -17.30 9.78
N GLU A 337 5.16 -18.57 9.49
CA GLU A 337 5.83 -19.32 8.41
C GLU A 337 5.53 -18.72 7.03
N ALA A 338 4.24 -18.52 6.73
CA ALA A 338 3.80 -17.92 5.47
C ALA A 338 4.22 -16.44 5.36
N PHE A 339 4.20 -15.69 6.47
CA PHE A 339 4.73 -14.32 6.51
C PHE A 339 6.22 -14.29 6.15
N ARG A 340 7.04 -15.13 6.79
CA ARG A 340 8.47 -15.27 6.48
C ARG A 340 8.70 -15.67 5.01
N GLY A 341 7.86 -16.56 4.48
CA GLY A 341 7.92 -17.00 3.09
C GLY A 341 7.79 -15.87 2.06
N ALA A 342 7.07 -14.78 2.37
CA ALA A 342 6.97 -13.60 1.50
C ALA A 342 8.33 -12.90 1.29
N PHE A 343 9.27 -13.07 2.24
CA PHE A 343 10.61 -12.49 2.22
C PHE A 343 11.70 -13.49 1.81
N GLY A 344 11.36 -14.53 1.04
CA GLY A 344 12.29 -15.60 0.66
C GLY A 344 13.61 -15.11 0.04
N PHE A 345 13.61 -13.94 -0.62
CA PHE A 345 14.79 -13.28 -1.17
C PHE A 345 15.88 -12.95 -0.12
N ILE A 346 15.48 -12.66 1.12
CA ILE A 346 16.40 -12.43 2.25
C ILE A 346 17.12 -13.72 2.61
N THR A 347 16.40 -14.84 2.71
CA THR A 347 16.98 -16.15 3.03
C THR A 347 17.83 -16.70 1.87
N ALA A 348 17.40 -16.47 0.62
CA ALA A 348 18.14 -16.88 -0.57
C ALA A 348 19.40 -16.05 -0.81
N GLY A 349 19.50 -14.85 -0.20
CA GLY A 349 20.61 -13.93 -0.42
C GLY A 349 20.67 -13.36 -1.83
N LYS A 350 19.52 -13.28 -2.52
CA LYS A 350 19.41 -12.83 -3.91
C LYS A 350 18.11 -12.07 -4.13
N ASN A 351 18.15 -11.01 -4.94
CA ASN A 351 16.97 -10.24 -5.34
C ASN A 351 16.13 -10.96 -6.40
N GLU A 352 15.63 -12.14 -6.06
CA GLU A 352 14.76 -12.93 -6.91
C GLU A 352 13.29 -12.75 -6.47
N VAL A 353 12.40 -12.57 -7.44
CA VAL A 353 10.95 -12.56 -7.26
C VAL A 353 10.34 -13.82 -7.87
N ARG A 354 9.17 -14.21 -7.37
CA ARG A 354 8.48 -15.42 -7.86
C ARG A 354 7.73 -15.25 -9.18
N PHE A 355 7.50 -14.00 -9.60
CA PHE A 355 6.74 -13.58 -10.78
C PHE A 355 7.66 -13.19 -11.96
N CYS A 356 7.06 -12.67 -13.03
CA CYS A 356 7.71 -12.53 -14.34
C CYS A 356 8.87 -11.53 -14.35
N ASP A 357 9.97 -11.87 -15.03
CA ASP A 357 11.13 -10.98 -15.18
C ASP A 357 10.76 -9.75 -16.02
N GLU A 358 9.91 -9.94 -17.02
CA GLU A 358 9.43 -8.88 -17.91
C GLU A 358 8.62 -7.82 -17.14
N ASP A 359 7.94 -8.19 -16.06
CA ASP A 359 7.20 -7.25 -15.22
C ASP A 359 8.12 -6.41 -14.31
N VAL A 360 9.26 -6.96 -13.89
CA VAL A 360 10.21 -6.22 -13.04
C VAL A 360 11.30 -5.48 -13.83
N ALA A 361 11.40 -5.72 -15.13
CA ALA A 361 12.45 -5.16 -15.99
C ALA A 361 12.50 -3.63 -15.91
N PHE A 362 11.36 -2.94 -16.03
CA PHE A 362 11.33 -1.48 -15.93
C PHE A 362 11.88 -0.98 -14.59
N ILE A 363 11.43 -1.57 -13.48
CA ILE A 363 11.91 -1.19 -12.14
C ILE A 363 13.41 -1.45 -12.04
N ARG A 364 13.88 -2.64 -12.44
CA ARG A 364 15.31 -2.99 -12.44
C ARG A 364 16.10 -1.93 -13.20
N ASP A 365 15.71 -1.61 -14.43
CA ASP A 365 16.47 -0.72 -15.31
C ASP A 365 16.52 0.71 -14.77
N GLN A 366 15.40 1.20 -14.19
CA GLN A 366 15.39 2.52 -13.54
C GLN A 366 16.29 2.56 -12.31
N ILE A 367 16.28 1.52 -11.49
CA ILE A 367 17.12 1.47 -10.28
C ILE A 367 18.60 1.32 -10.64
N ASP A 368 18.94 0.41 -11.53
CA ASP A 368 20.32 0.19 -11.97
C ASP A 368 20.89 1.46 -12.64
N GLY A 369 20.06 2.20 -13.38
CA GLY A 369 20.39 3.53 -13.90
C GLY A 369 20.60 4.61 -12.82
N LEU A 370 19.73 4.64 -11.79
CA LEU A 370 19.88 5.57 -10.66
C LEU A 370 21.12 5.25 -9.80
N GLU A 371 21.46 3.98 -9.61
CA GLU A 371 22.68 3.55 -8.91
C GLU A 371 23.96 3.94 -9.68
N ALA A 372 23.86 4.13 -11.00
CA ALA A 372 24.95 4.65 -11.82
C ALA A 372 25.08 6.19 -11.78
N THR A 373 24.14 6.91 -11.17
CA THR A 373 24.09 8.38 -11.17
C THR A 373 24.60 8.97 -9.83
N PRO A 374 25.71 9.73 -9.79
CA PRO A 374 26.39 10.12 -8.54
C PRO A 374 25.57 10.96 -7.55
N ASP A 375 24.70 11.85 -8.03
CA ASP A 375 24.04 12.88 -7.20
C ASP A 375 22.62 12.52 -6.73
N LEU A 376 22.01 11.48 -7.32
CA LEU A 376 20.68 10.96 -6.96
C LEU A 376 20.74 9.53 -6.40
N ALA A 377 21.94 8.99 -6.20
CA ALA A 377 22.21 7.57 -5.99
C ALA A 377 21.39 6.94 -4.84
N LEU A 378 20.56 5.97 -5.21
CA LEU A 378 20.13 4.92 -4.29
C LEU A 378 21.38 4.11 -3.87
N TYR A 379 21.39 3.57 -2.66
CA TYR A 379 22.48 2.67 -2.27
C TYR A 379 22.40 1.37 -3.06
N LYS A 380 23.56 0.82 -3.47
CA LYS A 380 23.60 -0.50 -4.11
C LYS A 380 23.05 -1.57 -3.18
N THR A 381 22.30 -2.51 -3.72
CA THR A 381 21.84 -3.67 -2.97
C THR A 381 22.91 -4.77 -2.93
N PRO A 382 23.28 -5.31 -1.75
CA PRO A 382 24.16 -6.47 -1.63
C PRO A 382 23.59 -7.76 -2.25
N LEU A 383 22.29 -7.82 -2.56
CA LEU A 383 21.63 -9.01 -3.09
C LEU A 383 21.59 -9.06 -4.63
N GLY A 384 22.23 -8.10 -5.31
CA GLY A 384 22.29 -7.98 -6.78
C GLY A 384 21.02 -7.39 -7.41
N SER A 385 20.99 -7.27 -8.73
CA SER A 385 19.82 -6.72 -9.46
C SER A 385 18.56 -7.58 -9.28
N LEU A 386 17.39 -6.94 -9.35
CA LEU A 386 16.09 -7.60 -9.27
C LEU A 386 15.85 -8.52 -10.47
N LYS A 387 15.47 -9.77 -10.22
CA LYS A 387 15.23 -10.78 -11.27
C LYS A 387 13.95 -11.57 -11.01
N GLY A 388 13.17 -11.80 -12.05
CA GLY A 388 12.02 -12.70 -12.04
C GLY A 388 12.26 -13.97 -12.85
N LYS A 389 11.16 -14.66 -13.15
CA LYS A 389 11.14 -15.83 -14.04
C LYS A 389 10.77 -15.40 -15.45
N ASP A 390 11.37 -16.01 -16.47
CA ASP A 390 10.91 -15.81 -17.84
C ASP A 390 9.48 -16.38 -17.99
N CYS A 391 8.51 -15.50 -18.24
CA CYS A 391 7.11 -15.84 -18.42
C CYS A 391 6.65 -15.84 -19.88
N ARG A 392 7.54 -15.44 -20.80
CA ARG A 392 7.24 -15.22 -22.23
C ARG A 392 6.03 -14.30 -22.41
N LEU A 393 6.10 -13.12 -21.80
CA LEU A 393 5.04 -12.11 -21.87
C LEU A 393 5.06 -11.29 -23.17
N VAL A 394 6.25 -11.11 -23.77
CA VAL A 394 6.50 -10.22 -24.92
C VAL A 394 6.55 -10.98 -26.24
#